data_AF-A0A318J8I4-F1
#
_entry.id   AF-A0A318J8I4-F1
#
_cell.length_a   1.000
_cell.length_b   1.000
_cell.length_c   1.000
_cell.angle_alpha   90.00
_cell.angle_beta   90.00
_cell.angle_gamma   90.00
#
_symmetry.space_group_name_H-M   'P 1'
#
loop_
_entity.id
_entity.type
_entity.pdbx_description
1 polymer ?
#
loop_
_entity_poly.entity_id
_entity_poly.type
_entity_poly.pdbx_seq_one_letter_code
_entity_poly.pdbx_strand_id
1 'polypeptide(L)'
;MKLKLIPILCLALLATTCGYSEPAYNKPGYTPVNRMVAIPSEVMKTLVDLCQQCSFADIGEDYEQTDFRRDATLPLRGISWAGYSGSKWTIRYGHGGRGFHHHELTFETLPSVRIVAIEDNECNLSDLKDCCF
;
A
#
# COMPACT_ATOMS: atom_id res chain seq x y z
N MET A 1 -42.01 -46.89 -9.71
CA MET A 1 -40.79 -46.34 -9.08
C MET A 1 -40.80 -44.82 -9.27
N LYS A 2 -40.83 -44.04 -8.19
CA LYS A 2 -40.86 -42.57 -8.24
C LYS A 2 -39.43 -42.04 -8.06
N LEU A 3 -38.83 -41.48 -9.13
CA LEU A 3 -37.56 -40.76 -9.05
C LEU A 3 -37.82 -39.40 -8.37
N LYS A 4 -37.18 -39.16 -7.22
CA LYS A 4 -37.16 -37.84 -6.57
C LYS A 4 -35.97 -37.06 -7.13
N LEU A 5 -36.22 -35.92 -7.77
CA LEU A 5 -35.20 -34.93 -8.09
C LEU A 5 -34.65 -34.33 -6.79
N ILE A 6 -33.34 -34.37 -6.61
CA ILE A 6 -32.62 -33.64 -5.57
C ILE A 6 -32.22 -32.29 -6.19
N PRO A 7 -32.69 -31.14 -5.65
CA PRO A 7 -32.24 -29.85 -6.15
C PRO A 7 -30.79 -29.65 -5.73
N ILE A 8 -29.91 -29.49 -6.72
CA ILE A 8 -28.51 -29.10 -6.56
C ILE A 8 -28.53 -27.69 -5.96
N LEU A 9 -28.29 -27.62 -4.65
CA LEU A 9 -28.12 -26.40 -3.91
C LEU A 9 -26.83 -25.74 -4.43
N CYS A 10 -27.01 -24.76 -5.32
CA CYS A 10 -25.94 -23.95 -5.88
C CYS A 10 -25.35 -23.11 -4.73
N LEU A 11 -24.29 -23.62 -4.12
CA LEU A 11 -23.52 -22.93 -3.10
C LEU A 11 -22.71 -21.83 -3.79
N ALA A 12 -23.37 -20.71 -4.09
CA ALA A 12 -22.69 -19.50 -4.53
C ALA A 12 -21.92 -18.93 -3.33
N LEU A 13 -20.67 -19.39 -3.16
CA LEU A 13 -19.69 -18.59 -2.44
C LEU A 13 -19.50 -17.30 -3.24
N LEU A 14 -20.21 -16.25 -2.84
CA LEU A 14 -19.78 -14.89 -3.10
C LEU A 14 -18.45 -14.73 -2.38
N ALA A 15 -17.35 -15.01 -3.10
CA ALA A 15 -16.08 -14.43 -2.77
C ALA A 15 -16.25 -12.93 -2.97
N THR A 16 -16.68 -12.25 -1.91
CA THR A 16 -16.60 -10.80 -1.82
C THR A 16 -15.11 -10.50 -1.79
N THR A 17 -14.50 -10.37 -2.96
CA THR A 17 -13.22 -9.70 -3.08
C THR A 17 -13.46 -8.33 -2.47
N CYS A 18 -12.83 -8.03 -1.34
CA CYS A 18 -12.73 -6.67 -0.84
C CYS A 18 -11.92 -5.92 -1.91
N GLY A 19 -12.64 -5.39 -2.92
CA GLY A 19 -12.06 -4.58 -3.97
C GLY A 19 -11.79 -3.23 -3.35
N TYR A 20 -10.59 -3.09 -2.81
CA TYR A 20 -10.13 -1.88 -2.15
C TYR A 20 -10.03 -0.71 -3.14
N SER A 21 -10.63 0.42 -2.78
CA SER A 21 -10.26 1.71 -3.34
C SER A 21 -9.99 2.67 -2.18
N GLU A 22 -8.71 3.01 -1.92
CA GLU A 22 -8.40 4.10 -1.00
C GLU A 22 -9.16 5.36 -1.45
N PRO A 23 -9.75 6.15 -0.53
CA PRO A 23 -10.10 7.52 -0.88
C PRO A 23 -8.82 8.19 -1.38
N ALA A 24 -8.88 8.87 -2.52
CA ALA A 24 -7.72 9.51 -3.11
C ALA A 24 -7.03 10.41 -2.07
N TYR A 25 -5.88 9.96 -1.55
CA TYR A 25 -5.10 10.76 -0.61
C TYR A 25 -4.64 12.01 -1.34
N ASN A 26 -5.07 13.16 -0.85
CA ASN A 26 -4.74 14.45 -1.43
C ASN A 26 -4.03 15.29 -0.40
N LYS A 27 -2.72 15.47 -0.58
CA LYS A 27 -1.91 16.38 0.22
C LYS A 27 -1.92 17.77 -0.44
N PRO A 28 -2.56 18.79 0.15
CA PRO A 28 -2.67 20.10 -0.47
C PRO A 28 -1.31 20.68 -0.85
N GLY A 29 -1.20 21.22 -2.07
CA GLY A 29 0.04 21.79 -2.59
C GLY A 29 1.07 20.77 -3.09
N TYR A 30 0.74 19.47 -3.12
CA TYR A 30 1.54 18.44 -3.77
C TYR A 30 0.96 18.07 -5.14
N THR A 31 1.84 17.80 -6.10
CA THR A 31 1.47 17.17 -7.38
C THR A 31 1.55 15.66 -7.19
N PRO A 32 0.43 14.92 -7.31
CA PRO A 32 0.45 13.46 -7.16
C PRO A 32 1.16 12.80 -8.35
N VAL A 33 1.81 11.68 -8.08
CA VAL A 33 2.32 10.76 -9.11
C VAL A 33 1.61 9.42 -8.97
N ASN A 34 1.42 8.72 -10.09
CA ASN A 34 0.66 7.46 -10.13
C ASN A 34 1.54 6.24 -10.41
N ARG A 35 2.86 6.42 -10.58
CA ARG A 35 3.82 5.33 -10.83
C ARG A 35 5.16 5.64 -10.17
N MET A 36 5.82 4.61 -9.67
CA MET A 36 7.14 4.65 -9.04
C MET A 36 8.22 5.18 -9.97
N VAL A 37 8.12 4.91 -11.27
CA VAL A 37 9.09 5.41 -12.27
C VAL A 37 9.16 6.94 -12.34
N ALA A 38 8.14 7.65 -11.84
CA ALA A 38 8.15 9.10 -11.75
C ALA A 38 8.88 9.64 -10.50
N ILE A 39 9.17 8.78 -9.53
CA ILE A 39 9.87 9.14 -8.30
C ILE A 39 11.38 9.20 -8.59
N PRO A 40 12.10 10.25 -8.15
CA PRO A 40 13.54 10.35 -8.34
C PRO A 40 14.27 9.12 -7.79
N SER A 41 15.26 8.63 -8.55
CA SER A 41 15.97 7.39 -8.22
C SER A 41 16.65 7.43 -6.85
N GLU A 42 17.11 8.61 -6.44
CA GLU A 42 17.77 8.87 -5.16
C GLU A 42 16.80 8.82 -3.99
N VAL A 43 15.56 9.26 -4.20
CA VAL A 43 14.47 9.13 -3.22
C VAL A 43 14.10 7.65 -3.08
N MET A 44 13.91 6.95 -4.21
CA MET A 44 13.61 5.52 -4.21
C MET A 44 14.74 4.69 -3.57
N LYS A 45 15.99 5.02 -3.87
CA LYS A 45 17.14 4.37 -3.25
C LYS A 45 17.13 4.57 -1.73
N THR A 46 16.92 5.80 -1.26
CA THR A 46 16.86 6.12 0.17
C THR A 46 15.71 5.37 0.86
N LEU A 47 14.54 5.29 0.21
CA LEU A 47 13.38 4.54 0.68
C LEU A 47 13.68 3.04 0.82
N VAL A 48 14.29 2.44 -0.20
CA VAL A 48 14.67 1.01 -0.20
C VAL A 48 15.74 0.72 0.86
N ASP A 49 16.71 1.62 1.02
CA ASP A 49 17.74 1.49 2.05
C ASP A 49 17.12 1.55 3.47
N LEU A 50 16.17 2.48 3.70
CA LEU A 50 15.48 2.62 4.98
C LEU A 50 14.69 1.36 5.36
N CYS A 51 14.04 0.72 4.39
CA CYS A 51 13.27 -0.51 4.63
C CYS A 51 14.11 -1.80 4.56
N GLN A 52 15.44 -1.70 4.66
CA GLN A 52 16.36 -2.84 4.63
C GLN A 52 16.29 -3.65 3.32
N GLN A 53 16.35 -2.96 2.19
CA GLN A 53 16.32 -3.56 0.84
C GLN A 53 15.00 -4.29 0.51
N CYS A 54 13.87 -3.78 1.02
CA CYS A 54 12.56 -4.28 0.66
C CYS A 54 12.17 -3.94 -0.80
N SER A 55 11.14 -4.62 -1.30
CA SER A 55 10.53 -4.36 -2.62
C SER A 55 9.21 -3.61 -2.47
N PHE A 56 8.92 -2.74 -3.44
CA PHE A 56 7.71 -1.93 -3.48
C PHE A 56 6.89 -2.25 -4.74
N ALA A 57 5.58 -2.36 -4.57
CA ALA A 57 4.62 -2.38 -5.67
C ALA A 57 4.28 -0.94 -6.10
N ASP A 58 3.93 -0.80 -7.37
CA ASP A 58 3.38 0.43 -7.93
C ASP A 58 2.04 0.80 -7.26
N ILE A 59 1.59 2.03 -7.46
CA ILE A 59 0.37 2.53 -6.81
C ILE A 59 -0.85 1.76 -7.32
N GLY A 60 -1.53 1.08 -6.40
CA GLY A 60 -2.72 0.26 -6.68
C GLY A 60 -2.41 -1.17 -7.13
N GLU A 61 -1.14 -1.57 -7.22
CA GLU A 61 -0.74 -2.94 -7.53
C GLU A 61 -0.71 -3.83 -6.29
N ASP A 62 -0.84 -5.14 -6.51
CA ASP A 62 -0.81 -6.13 -5.43
C ASP A 62 0.56 -6.21 -4.75
N TYR A 63 0.53 -6.36 -3.42
CA TYR A 63 1.71 -6.58 -2.58
C TYR A 63 1.40 -7.58 -1.47
N GLU A 64 2.42 -8.11 -0.80
CA GLU A 64 2.25 -9.09 0.26
C GLU A 64 1.43 -8.53 1.43
N GLN A 65 0.35 -9.24 1.76
CA GLN A 65 -0.63 -8.86 2.79
C GLN A 65 -0.25 -9.36 4.19
N THR A 66 0.86 -10.06 4.34
CA THR A 66 1.40 -10.51 5.64
C THR A 66 2.76 -9.91 5.97
N ASP A 67 3.09 -9.91 7.27
CA ASP A 67 4.40 -9.48 7.78
C ASP A 67 5.57 -10.33 7.25
N PHE A 68 5.28 -11.51 6.70
CA PHE A 68 6.24 -12.42 6.12
C PHE A 68 5.90 -12.71 4.66
N ARG A 69 6.94 -12.99 3.86
CA ARG A 69 6.80 -13.35 2.46
C ARG A 69 6.17 -14.74 2.33
N ARG A 70 4.93 -14.79 1.80
CA ARG A 70 4.24 -16.02 1.41
C ARG A 70 4.35 -16.25 -0.09
N ASP A 71 4.23 -15.19 -0.86
CA ASP A 71 4.43 -15.20 -2.30
C ASP A 71 5.72 -14.43 -2.65
N ALA A 72 6.68 -15.11 -3.27
CA ALA A 72 7.92 -14.49 -3.69
C ALA A 72 7.81 -13.64 -4.96
N THR A 73 6.67 -13.70 -5.66
CA THR A 73 6.38 -12.90 -6.85
C THR A 73 5.82 -11.51 -6.50
N LEU A 74 5.32 -11.34 -5.28
CA LEU A 74 4.76 -10.08 -4.81
C LEU A 74 5.82 -9.22 -4.07
N PRO A 75 5.80 -7.90 -4.27
CA PRO A 75 6.56 -6.97 -3.44
C PRO A 75 6.14 -7.02 -1.96
N LEU A 76 7.06 -6.67 -1.06
CA LEU A 76 6.78 -6.69 0.40
C LEU A 76 6.04 -5.45 0.90
N ARG A 77 6.04 -4.37 0.12
CA ARG A 77 5.44 -3.08 0.45
C ARG A 77 4.58 -2.61 -0.73
N GLY A 78 3.49 -1.92 -0.45
CA GLY A 78 2.66 -1.28 -1.47
C GLY A 78 2.70 0.23 -1.31
N ILE A 79 3.05 0.97 -2.35
CA ILE A 79 2.91 2.44 -2.31
C ILE A 79 1.43 2.75 -2.50
N SER A 80 0.82 3.46 -1.57
CA SER A 80 -0.58 3.86 -1.70
C SER A 80 -0.73 5.29 -2.23
N TRP A 81 0.30 6.13 -2.02
CA TRP A 81 0.37 7.46 -2.63
C TRP A 81 1.81 7.97 -2.72
N ALA A 82 2.10 8.77 -3.74
CA ALA A 82 3.31 9.58 -3.78
C ALA A 82 3.04 10.92 -4.46
N GLY A 83 3.82 11.93 -4.10
CA GLY A 83 3.73 13.25 -4.73
C GLY A 83 4.85 14.18 -4.32
N TYR A 84 4.92 15.33 -4.96
CA TYR A 84 5.97 16.31 -4.70
C TYR A 84 5.47 17.75 -4.63
N SER A 85 6.21 18.59 -3.91
CA SER A 85 6.01 20.05 -3.82
C SER A 85 7.36 20.74 -3.76
N GLY A 86 7.76 21.39 -4.86
CA GLY A 86 9.12 21.93 -5.00
C GLY A 86 10.17 20.83 -4.91
N SER A 87 11.10 20.95 -3.95
CA SER A 87 12.14 19.93 -3.68
C SER A 87 11.69 18.83 -2.73
N LYS A 88 10.47 18.89 -2.19
CA LYS A 88 9.97 17.90 -1.24
C LYS A 88 9.20 16.79 -1.97
N TRP A 89 9.50 15.56 -1.62
CA TRP A 89 8.81 14.36 -2.07
C TRP A 89 8.18 13.68 -0.87
N THR A 90 6.89 13.38 -0.92
CA THR A 90 6.22 12.58 0.11
C THR A 90 5.77 11.27 -0.50
N ILE A 91 6.01 10.16 0.20
CA ILE A 91 5.63 8.81 -0.19
C ILE A 91 4.90 8.18 0.97
N ARG A 92 3.70 7.67 0.71
CA ARG A 92 2.93 6.84 1.63
C ARG A 92 2.96 5.40 1.14
N TYR A 93 3.34 4.47 2.02
CA TYR A 93 3.36 3.06 1.71
C TYR A 93 2.84 2.22 2.87
N GLY A 94 2.28 1.06 2.56
CA GLY A 94 1.82 0.09 3.52
C GLY A 94 2.70 -1.16 3.56
N HIS A 95 2.53 -1.93 4.63
CA HIS A 95 2.90 -3.34 4.63
C HIS A 95 1.82 -4.22 5.23
N GLY A 96 1.79 -5.46 4.75
CA GLY A 96 0.93 -6.50 5.29
C GLY A 96 1.31 -6.88 6.73
N GLY A 97 0.37 -7.52 7.44
CA GLY A 97 0.59 -7.94 8.82
C GLY A 97 -0.66 -8.11 9.67
N ARG A 98 -0.47 -8.41 10.95
CA ARG A 98 -1.57 -8.35 11.94
C ARG A 98 -1.83 -6.90 12.32
N GLY A 99 -2.60 -6.22 11.47
CA GLY A 99 -2.77 -4.77 11.49
C GLY A 99 -2.18 -4.22 10.19
N PHE A 100 -2.94 -3.41 9.47
CA PHE A 100 -2.39 -2.69 8.31
C PHE A 100 -1.59 -1.51 8.84
N HIS A 101 -0.30 -1.49 8.53
CA HIS A 101 0.59 -0.40 8.93
C HIS A 101 0.86 0.47 7.70
N HIS A 102 0.63 1.78 7.85
CA HIS A 102 0.98 2.74 6.82
C HIS A 102 2.05 3.69 7.35
N HIS A 103 3.04 3.96 6.51
CA HIS A 103 4.11 4.90 6.75
C HIS A 103 4.01 6.02 5.73
N GLU A 104 4.22 7.25 6.19
CA GLU A 104 4.42 8.41 5.32
C GLU A 104 5.81 8.98 5.57
N LEU A 105 6.59 9.09 4.49
CA LEU A 105 7.94 9.63 4.52
C LEU A 105 7.99 10.86 3.65
N THR A 106 8.58 11.94 4.18
CA THR A 106 8.91 13.12 3.37
C THR A 106 10.42 13.24 3.23
N PHE A 107 10.86 13.39 1.98
CA PHE A 107 12.23 13.60 1.56
C PHE A 107 12.39 15.02 1.05
N GLU A 108 13.54 15.63 1.28
CA GLU A 108 13.94 16.85 0.61
C GLU A 108 15.13 16.55 -0.30
N THR A 109 15.03 16.94 -1.57
CA THR A 109 15.97 16.55 -2.63
C THR A 109 17.09 17.56 -2.89
N LEU A 110 17.03 18.75 -2.29
CA LEU A 110 18.04 19.79 -2.42
C LEU A 110 18.62 20.20 -1.05
N PRO A 111 19.94 20.44 -0.94
CA PRO A 111 20.98 20.23 -1.96
C PRO A 111 21.33 18.75 -2.19
N SER A 112 20.86 17.86 -1.32
CA SER A 112 20.99 16.40 -1.41
C SER A 112 19.75 15.75 -0.80
N VAL A 113 19.47 14.49 -1.17
CA VAL A 113 18.35 13.73 -0.60
C VAL A 113 18.56 13.50 0.90
N ARG A 114 17.57 13.90 1.69
CA ARG A 114 17.48 13.58 3.13
C ARG A 114 16.03 13.37 3.54
N ILE A 115 15.82 12.54 4.56
CA ILE A 115 14.51 12.39 5.20
C ILE A 115 14.28 13.59 6.12
N VAL A 116 13.11 14.22 6.00
CA VAL A 116 12.73 15.39 6.80
C VAL A 116 11.49 15.16 7.68
N ALA A 117 10.71 14.11 7.41
CA ALA A 117 9.61 13.68 8.28
C ALA A 117 9.31 12.18 8.08
N ILE A 118 8.89 11.54 9.17
CA ILE A 118 8.40 10.16 9.25
C ILE A 118 7.11 10.20 10.07
N GLU A 119 6.01 9.72 9.51
CA GLU A 119 4.73 9.57 10.19
C GLU A 119 4.30 8.11 10.08
N ASP A 120 4.13 7.47 11.23
CA ASP A 120 3.71 6.08 11.33
C ASP A 120 2.27 6.04 11.83
N ASN A 121 1.37 5.47 11.03
CA ASN A 121 -0.02 5.27 11.41
C ASN A 121 -0.28 3.76 11.55
N GLU A 122 -0.41 3.31 12.80
CA GLU A 122 -0.85 1.96 13.12
C GLU A 122 -2.37 1.89 13.06
N CYS A 123 -2.91 1.07 12.16
CA CYS A 123 -4.33 0.79 12.13
C CYS A 123 -4.63 -0.34 13.14
N ASN A 124 -5.10 0.01 14.33
CA ASN A 124 -5.38 -0.96 15.38
C ASN A 124 -6.68 -1.73 15.06
N LEU A 125 -6.66 -3.06 15.17
CA LEU A 125 -7.80 -3.94 14.88
C LEU A 125 -9.05 -3.64 15.74
N SER A 126 -8.91 -2.88 16.83
CA SER A 126 -10.04 -2.38 17.64
C SER A 126 -10.82 -1.24 16.97
N ASP A 127 -10.20 -0.52 16.03
CA ASP A 127 -10.75 0.63 15.33
C ASP A 127 -11.08 0.28 13.86
N LEU A 128 -11.66 -0.92 13.66
CA LEU A 128 -12.08 -1.46 12.35
C LEU A 128 -12.97 -0.52 11.51
N LYS A 129 -13.53 0.56 12.06
CA LYS A 129 -14.26 1.55 11.27
C LYS A 129 -13.34 2.41 10.39
N ASP A 130 -12.09 2.57 10.79
CA ASP A 130 -11.08 3.33 10.06
C ASP A 130 -10.04 2.39 9.39
N CYS A 131 -10.20 1.08 9.58
CA CYS A 131 -9.23 0.05 9.13
C CYS A 131 -9.87 -1.11 8.34
N CYS A 132 -11.19 -1.08 8.11
CA CYS A 132 -11.83 -1.86 7.05
C CYS A 132 -11.89 -1.01 5.80
N PHE A 133 -11.22 -1.46 4.75
CA PHE A 133 -11.36 -0.87 3.43
C PHE A 133 -11.54 -1.95 2.37
#